data_AF-A0A2M7FSG4-F1
#
_entry.id   AF-A0A2M7FSG4-F1
#
_cell.length_a   1.000
_cell.length_b   1.000
_cell.length_c   1.000
_cell.angle_alpha   90.00
_cell.angle_beta   90.00
_cell.angle_gamma   90.00
#
_symmetry.space_group_name_H-M   'P 1'
#
loop_
_entity.id
_entity.type
_entity.pdbx_description
1 polymer ?
#
loop_
_entity_poly.entity_id
_entity_poly.type
_entity_poly.pdbx_seq_one_letter_code
_entity_poly.pdbx_strand_id
1 'polypeptide(L)' 'MIVRNIEDDVKAGLKARASEHGWSMEEEVRQILRRAVSDEGRERTKLGSRIAARFADIGLTEPLPELCGQSIAPMGFTS' A
#
# COMPACT_ATOMS: atom_id res chain seq x y z
N MET A 1 11.75 -23.16 -4.68
CA MET A 1 12.12 -22.63 -6.02
C MET A 1 13.56 -22.16 -5.95
N ILE A 2 14.37 -22.43 -6.97
CA ILE A 2 15.79 -22.03 -7.00
C ILE A 2 15.99 -21.15 -8.22
N VAL A 3 16.42 -19.91 -8.01
CA VAL A 3 16.85 -19.01 -9.09
C VAL A 3 18.32 -19.34 -9.39
N ARG A 4 18.61 -19.72 -10.63
CA ARG A 4 19.94 -20.14 -11.09
C ARG A 4 20.47 -19.14 -12.11
N ASN A 5 21.79 -19.19 -12.34
CA ASN A 5 22.48 -18.38 -13.34
C ASN A 5 22.26 -16.87 -13.14
N ILE A 6 22.56 -16.39 -11.94
CA ILE A 6 22.51 -14.97 -11.58
C ILE A 6 23.92 -14.40 -11.73
N GLU A 7 24.03 -13.24 -12.37
CA GLU A 7 25.29 -12.52 -12.54
C GLU A 7 25.93 -12.18 -11.18
N ASP A 8 27.26 -12.17 -11.13
CA ASP A 8 27.99 -11.99 -9.87
C ASP A 8 27.75 -10.61 -9.23
N ASP A 9 27.55 -9.58 -10.04
CA ASP A 9 27.21 -8.23 -9.57
C ASP A 9 25.81 -8.19 -8.94
N VAL A 10 24.84 -8.86 -9.55
CA VAL A 10 23.47 -8.99 -9.00
C VAL A 10 23.50 -9.76 -7.68
N LYS A 11 24.31 -10.83 -7.61
CA LYS A 11 24.51 -11.60 -6.37
C LYS A 11 25.12 -10.74 -5.27
N ALA A 12 26.12 -9.93 -5.60
CA ALA A 12 26.75 -9.01 -4.65
C ALA A 12 25.77 -7.94 -4.15
N GLY A 13 24.98 -7.35 -5.05
CA GLY A 13 23.95 -6.37 -4.71
C GLY A 13 22.87 -6.95 -3.79
N LEU A 14 22.39 -8.16 -4.07
CA LEU A 14 21.42 -8.86 -3.21
C LEU A 14 21.99 -9.12 -1.81
N LYS A 15 23.27 -9.50 -1.70
CA LYS A 15 23.92 -9.71 -0.41
C LYS A 15 24.03 -8.40 0.38
N ALA A 16 24.43 -7.31 -0.26
CA ALA A 16 24.52 -5.99 0.38
C ALA A 16 23.16 -5.54 0.94
N ARG A 17 22.11 -5.61 0.11
CA ARG A 17 20.75 -5.25 0.53
C ARG A 17 20.22 -6.11 1.67
N ALA A 18 20.49 -7.42 1.63
CA ALA A 18 20.11 -8.32 2.71
C ALA A 18 20.78 -7.93 4.03
N SER A 19 22.07 -7.56 4.01
CA SER A 19 22.79 -7.04 5.17
C SER A 19 22.21 -5.71 5.67
N GLU A 20 21.82 -4.80 4.78
CA GLU A 20 21.16 -3.54 5.15
C GLU A 20 19.81 -3.75 5.83
N HIS A 21 19.00 -4.69 5.34
CA HIS A 21 17.71 -5.03 5.93
C HIS A 21 17.80 -5.97 7.16
N GLY A 22 18.98 -6.51 7.44
CA GLY A 22 19.21 -7.43 8.56
C GLY A 22 18.65 -8.84 8.36
N TRP A 23 18.45 -9.28 7.11
CA TRP A 23 17.92 -10.60 6.78
C TRP A 23 18.89 -11.45 5.95
N SER A 24 18.56 -12.73 5.75
CA SER A 24 19.33 -13.60 4.87
C SER A 24 19.15 -13.19 3.41
N MET A 25 20.12 -13.53 2.56
CA MET A 25 20.00 -13.29 1.11
C MET A 25 18.76 -13.96 0.51
N GLU A 26 18.39 -15.16 0.98
CA GLU A 26 17.17 -15.85 0.54
C GLU A 26 15.92 -15.06 0.89
N GLU A 27 15.86 -14.49 2.09
CA GLU A 27 14.71 -13.67 2.53
C GLU A 27 14.63 -12.38 1.71
N GLU A 28 15.75 -11.72 1.40
CA GLU A 28 15.75 -10.54 0.53
C GLU A 28 15.19 -10.89 -0.86
N VAL A 29 15.62 -12.02 -1.44
CA VAL A 29 15.07 -12.50 -2.72
C VAL A 29 13.57 -12.77 -2.61
N ARG A 30 13.12 -13.44 -1.53
CA ARG A 30 11.71 -13.72 -1.27
C ARG A 30 10.89 -12.43 -1.19
N GLN A 31 11.40 -11.41 -0.52
CA GLN A 31 10.72 -10.12 -0.34
C GLN A 31 10.65 -9.32 -1.63
N ILE A 32 11.73 -9.33 -2.44
CA ILE A 32 11.72 -8.72 -3.78
C ILE A 32 10.69 -9.40 -4.67
N LEU A 33 10.70 -10.73 -4.73
CA LEU A 33 9.74 -11.49 -5.54
C LEU A 33 8.30 -11.24 -5.06
N ARG A 34 8.05 -11.23 -3.73
CA ARG A 34 6.74 -10.90 -3.16
C ARG A 34 6.28 -9.53 -3.64
N ARG A 35 7.09 -8.48 -3.48
CA ARG A 35 6.75 -7.12 -3.93
C ARG A 35 6.52 -7.03 -5.44
N ALA A 36 7.28 -7.79 -6.23
CA ALA A 36 7.18 -7.79 -7.69
C ALA A 36 5.91 -8.50 -8.19
N VAL A 37 5.42 -9.53 -7.48
CA VAL A 37 4.21 -10.29 -7.86
C VAL A 37 2.95 -9.83 -7.15
N SER A 38 3.08 -9.22 -5.97
CA SER A 38 1.96 -8.62 -5.25
C SER A 38 1.60 -7.26 -5.86
N ASP A 39 0.32 -6.90 -5.80
CA ASP A 39 -0.19 -5.57 -6.22
C ASP A 39 0.35 -4.41 -5.36
N GLU A 40 1.35 -4.67 -4.49
CA GLU A 40 2.08 -3.68 -3.69
C GLU A 40 2.90 -2.72 -4.58
N GLY A 41 3.31 -3.17 -5.77
CA GLY A 41 3.96 -2.32 -6.78
C GLY A 41 2.99 -1.47 -7.60
N ARG A 42 1.68 -1.72 -7.51
CA ARG A 42 0.68 -0.82 -8.08
C ARG A 42 0.56 0.35 -7.13
N GLU A 43 0.89 1.54 -7.63
CA GLU A 43 0.61 2.81 -6.95
C GLU A 43 -0.77 2.72 -6.31
N ARG A 44 -0.81 2.53 -4.97
CA ARG A 44 -2.07 2.44 -4.25
C ARG A 44 -2.77 3.75 -4.54
N THR A 45 -3.90 3.66 -5.25
CA THR A 45 -4.67 4.85 -5.61
C THR A 45 -4.82 5.70 -4.36
N LYS A 46 -4.31 6.94 -4.41
CA LYS A 46 -4.27 7.83 -3.25
C LYS A 46 -5.66 7.90 -2.63
N LEU A 47 -5.75 7.98 -1.30
CA LEU A 47 -7.03 7.94 -0.59
C LEU A 47 -8.06 8.92 -1.19
N GLY A 48 -7.64 10.14 -1.50
CA GLY A 48 -8.48 11.14 -2.16
C GLY A 48 -9.04 10.68 -3.51
N SER A 49 -8.21 10.07 -4.37
CA SER A 49 -8.65 9.50 -5.66
C SER A 49 -9.64 8.35 -5.47
N ARG A 50 -9.46 7.52 -4.43
CA ARG A 50 -10.42 6.45 -4.10
C ARG A 50 -11.75 7.00 -3.60
N ILE A 51 -11.74 8.07 -2.80
CA ILE A 51 -12.96 8.75 -2.35
C ILE A 51 -13.67 9.35 -3.57
N ALA A 52 -12.97 10.16 -4.39
CA ALA A 52 -13.54 10.79 -5.57
C ALA A 52 -14.17 9.77 -6.54
N ALA A 53 -13.50 8.64 -6.81
CA ALA A 53 -14.04 7.59 -7.67
C ALA A 53 -15.35 6.98 -7.16
N ARG A 54 -15.54 6.85 -5.84
CA ARG A 54 -16.78 6.30 -5.26
C ARG A 54 -17.98 7.24 -5.45
N PHE A 55 -17.73 8.54 -5.53
CA PHE A 55 -18.76 9.57 -5.67
C PHE A 55 -18.75 10.21 -7.06
N ALA A 56 -18.02 9.66 -8.04
CA ALA A 56 -17.88 10.25 -9.36
C ALA A 56 -19.24 10.44 -10.07
N ASP A 57 -20.16 9.50 -9.84
CA ASP A 57 -21.52 9.51 -10.38
C ASP A 57 -22.55 10.03 -9.37
N ILE A 58 -22.12 10.41 -8.16
CA ILE A 58 -22.96 10.88 -7.06
C ILE A 58 -22.57 12.33 -6.75
N GLY A 59 -23.17 13.24 -7.50
CA GLY A 59 -23.01 14.68 -7.28
C GLY A 59 -23.88 15.21 -6.13
N LEU A 60 -23.57 16.41 -5.67
CA LEU A 60 -24.44 17.15 -4.76
C LEU A 60 -25.59 17.80 -5.56
N THR A 61 -26.82 17.59 -5.10
CA THR A 61 -28.00 18.30 -5.64
C THR A 61 -28.21 19.66 -5.00
N GLU A 62 -27.62 19.89 -3.83
CA GLU A 62 -27.70 21.11 -3.05
C GLU A 62 -26.40 21.33 -2.25
N PRO A 63 -26.08 22.57 -1.83
CA PRO A 63 -24.90 22.85 -1.03
C PRO A 63 -24.92 22.08 0.31
N LEU A 64 -23.75 21.56 0.72
CA LEU A 64 -23.61 20.93 2.03
C LEU A 64 -23.73 21.99 3.14
N PRO A 65 -24.58 21.78 4.16
CA PRO A 65 -24.69 22.72 5.28
C PRO A 65 -23.43 22.70 6.14
N GLU A 66 -23.04 23.87 6.65
CA GLU A 66 -21.97 23.96 7.65
C GLU A 66 -22.45 23.37 8.99
N LEU A 67 -21.67 22.43 9.54
CA LEU A 67 -21.96 21.77 10.83
C LEU A 67 -21.24 22.45 12.00
N CYS A 68 -21.05 23.78 11.94
CA CYS A 68 -20.38 24.54 12.99
C CYS A 68 -21.22 24.52 14.28
N GLY A 69 -20.62 24.09 15.40
CA GLY A 69 -21.26 24.14 16.73
C GLY A 69 -22.21 22.98 17.07
N GLN A 70 -22.28 21.95 16.23
CA GLN A 70 -23.07 20.75 16.56
C GLN A 70 -22.30 19.85 17.53
N SER A 71 -22.93 19.51 18.66
CA SER A 71 -22.41 18.50 19.57
C SER A 71 -22.52 17.13 18.92
N ILE A 72 -21.38 16.49 18.64
CA ILE A 72 -21.34 15.13 18.08
C ILE A 72 -21.77 14.18 19.19
N ALA A 73 -22.99 13.64 19.09
CA ALA A 73 -23.42 12.55 19.95
C ALA A 73 -22.69 11.26 19.55
N PRO A 74 -22.12 10.50 20.50
CA PRO A 74 -21.50 9.22 20.20
C PRO A 74 -22.51 8.26 19.58
N MET A 75 -22.07 7.54 18.55
CA MET A 75 -22.89 6.52 17.90
C MET A 75 -23.12 5.37 18.89
N GLY A 76 -24.40 5.05 19.15
CA GLY A 76 -24.76 3.91 19.99
C GLY A 76 -24.47 2.60 19.24
N PHE A 77 -23.41 1.90 19.61
CA PHE A 77 -23.19 0.53 19.17
C PHE A 77 -23.84 -0.41 20.19
N THR A 78 -25.05 -0.89 19.93
CA THR A 78 -25.61 -2.03 20.64
C THR A 78 -25.27 -3.30 19.87
N SER A 79 -24.47 -4.17 20.48
CA SER A 79 -24.16 -5.53 20.01
C SER A 79 -25.34 -6.50 20.16
#